data_AF-A0A970P5W8-F1
#
_entry.id   AF-A0A970P5W8-F1
#
_cell.length_a   1.000
_cell.length_b   1.000
_cell.length_c   1.000
_cell.angle_alpha   90.00
_cell.angle_beta   90.00
_cell.angle_gamma   90.00
#
_symmetry.space_group_name_H-M   'P 1'
#
loop_
_entity.id
_entity.type
_entity.pdbx_description
1 polymer ?
#
loop_
_entity_poly.entity_id
_entity_poly.type
_entity_poly.pdbx_seq_one_letter_code
_entity_poly.pdbx_strand_id
1 'polypeptide(L)'
;MNKKVLFAGFLIIFCVSCRNVEPVFIEAESFIDQGGWVNDQQSMDQMGSAYLMAHGLGVPVEDAGTYAEIPESGEYRVWVRTRDWVAPWNVKGSPGKFRLIIDGKPIDTIFGTEGSEWHWQDGKTVNLDKGKVSLALHDMTGFNGRCDAIFLTRDLNFRPPDDRVALDQFRRTNLGQPDHPQVAGEFDLVVVGGGMAGICSAISAARLGCKVALVQNRPVLGGNNSTEVRVGLSGLIFQEPYPNLGKLVDEVGSVGHWTLWEAERDPGSERSRRILEIIEKNPEKKIHNAGPASNYGDDKKLQMVSNEKNISLFLNTHVYDVTRVGNKIVSVTGKSIITGEELLFKGDLFADCTGDGNVGFLAG
;
A
#
# COMPACT_ATOMS: atom_id res chain seq x y z
N MET A 1 -81.18 -25.92 -14.30
CA MET A 1 -79.86 -26.26 -13.71
C MET A 1 -78.78 -25.72 -14.66
N ASN A 2 -78.27 -24.51 -14.37
CA ASN A 2 -77.26 -23.82 -15.18
C ASN A 2 -75.86 -24.27 -14.75
N LYS A 3 -75.05 -24.80 -15.67
CA LYS A 3 -73.60 -24.97 -15.46
C LYS A 3 -72.86 -23.85 -16.18
N LYS A 4 -72.26 -22.94 -15.41
CA LYS A 4 -71.28 -21.95 -15.88
C LYS A 4 -69.92 -22.63 -15.98
N VAL A 5 -69.28 -22.54 -17.15
CA VAL A 5 -67.89 -22.93 -17.37
C VAL A 5 -67.02 -21.72 -17.06
N LEU A 6 -66.11 -21.85 -16.10
CA LEU A 6 -65.11 -20.83 -15.74
C LEU A 6 -63.84 -21.10 -16.54
N PHE A 7 -63.43 -20.15 -17.39
CA PHE A 7 -62.11 -20.14 -18.01
C PHE A 7 -61.13 -19.43 -17.06
N ALA A 8 -60.15 -20.16 -16.53
CA ALA A 8 -59.05 -19.58 -15.77
C ALA A 8 -57.92 -19.19 -16.74
N GLY A 9 -57.74 -17.89 -16.96
CA GLY A 9 -56.60 -17.37 -17.73
C GLY A 9 -55.35 -17.36 -16.87
N PHE A 10 -54.31 -18.08 -17.29
CA PHE A 10 -52.97 -17.99 -16.73
C PHE A 10 -52.29 -16.71 -17.24
N LEU A 11 -52.10 -15.74 -16.36
CA LEU A 11 -51.31 -14.54 -16.65
C LEU A 11 -49.83 -14.89 -16.45
N ILE A 12 -49.08 -15.06 -17.55
CA ILE A 12 -47.62 -15.23 -17.50
C ILE A 12 -47.01 -13.84 -17.29
N ILE A 13 -46.60 -13.53 -16.06
CA ILE A 13 -45.81 -12.34 -15.74
C ILE A 13 -44.39 -12.62 -16.20
N PHE A 14 -43.99 -12.03 -17.34
CA PHE A 14 -42.58 -11.93 -17.71
C PHE A 14 -41.92 -10.94 -16.74
N CYS A 15 -41.23 -11.48 -15.72
CA CYS A 15 -40.25 -10.70 -14.97
C CYS A 15 -39.12 -10.35 -15.96
N VAL A 16 -39.14 -9.14 -16.50
CA VAL A 16 -37.96 -8.56 -17.13
C VAL A 16 -36.96 -8.36 -16.01
N SER A 17 -36.03 -9.31 -15.83
CA SER A 17 -34.83 -9.05 -15.07
C SER A 17 -34.10 -7.92 -15.79
N CYS A 18 -34.18 -6.70 -15.26
CA CYS A 18 -33.21 -5.67 -15.60
C CYS A 18 -31.83 -6.28 -15.31
N ARG A 19 -31.11 -6.63 -16.36
CA ARG A 19 -29.69 -6.94 -16.22
C ARG A 19 -29.03 -5.61 -15.83
N ASN A 20 -28.71 -5.47 -14.55
CA ASN A 20 -27.79 -4.42 -14.13
C ASN A 20 -26.45 -4.74 -14.79
N VAL A 21 -26.00 -3.85 -15.66
CA VAL A 21 -24.67 -3.94 -16.25
C VAL A 21 -23.67 -3.84 -15.11
N GLU A 22 -22.73 -4.78 -15.08
CA GLU A 22 -21.68 -4.82 -14.07
C GLU A 22 -20.92 -3.48 -14.08
N PRO A 23 -20.78 -2.83 -12.92
CA PRO A 23 -20.02 -1.60 -12.86
C PRO A 23 -18.52 -1.90 -13.01
N VAL A 24 -17.74 -0.87 -13.32
CA VAL A 24 -16.28 -0.97 -13.41
C VAL A 24 -15.69 -0.24 -12.21
N PHE A 25 -14.94 -0.95 -11.39
CA PHE A 25 -14.25 -0.41 -10.22
C PHE A 25 -12.74 -0.62 -10.39
N ILE A 26 -11.98 0.46 -10.23
CA ILE A 26 -10.52 0.46 -10.39
C ILE A 26 -9.90 1.11 -9.16
N GLU A 27 -9.03 0.37 -8.47
CA GLU A 27 -8.16 0.92 -7.43
C GLU A 27 -7.01 1.69 -8.07
N ALA A 28 -6.72 2.90 -7.60
CA ALA A 28 -5.67 3.71 -8.20
C ALA A 28 -4.29 3.05 -8.04
N GLU A 29 -4.01 2.41 -6.90
CA GLU A 29 -2.77 1.66 -6.68
C GLU A 29 -2.56 0.48 -7.65
N SER A 30 -3.63 0.01 -8.29
CA SER A 30 -3.60 -1.07 -9.29
C SER A 30 -3.23 -0.60 -10.71
N PHE A 31 -2.94 0.69 -10.89
CA PHE A 31 -2.52 1.21 -12.19
C PHE A 31 -1.24 0.53 -12.68
N ILE A 32 -1.24 0.13 -13.95
CA ILE A 32 -0.13 -0.62 -14.57
C ILE A 32 1.13 0.23 -14.64
N ASP A 33 0.95 1.51 -15.00
CA ASP A 33 2.01 2.51 -15.00
C ASP A 33 1.62 3.62 -14.02
N GLN A 34 2.44 3.86 -13.01
CA GLN A 34 2.19 4.93 -12.04
C GLN A 34 2.74 6.27 -12.53
N GLY A 35 3.49 6.31 -13.64
CA GLY A 35 4.15 7.52 -14.12
C GLY A 35 5.02 8.12 -13.02
N GLY A 36 4.77 9.40 -12.70
CA GLY A 36 5.41 10.06 -11.56
C GLY A 36 4.54 10.12 -10.29
N TRP A 37 3.38 9.44 -10.28
CA TRP A 37 2.57 9.27 -9.08
C TRP A 37 3.20 8.21 -8.17
N VAL A 38 3.02 8.37 -6.87
CA VAL A 38 3.52 7.42 -5.87
C VAL A 38 2.36 6.76 -5.15
N ASN A 39 2.49 5.47 -4.86
CA ASN A 39 1.55 4.76 -4.00
C ASN A 39 1.78 5.15 -2.54
N ASP A 40 0.82 5.86 -1.95
CA ASP A 40 0.88 6.36 -0.59
C ASP A 40 -0.08 5.59 0.34
N GLN A 41 0.37 5.38 1.59
CA GLN A 41 -0.39 4.63 2.60
C GLN A 41 -0.69 5.44 3.86
N GLN A 42 -0.29 6.71 3.92
CA GLN A 42 -0.36 7.51 5.16
C GLN A 42 -1.78 7.62 5.72
N SER A 43 -2.78 7.44 4.86
CA SER A 43 -4.19 7.50 5.23
C SER A 43 -4.88 6.13 5.32
N MET A 44 -4.17 5.01 5.17
CA MET A 44 -4.80 3.67 5.10
C MET A 44 -5.64 3.35 6.33
N ASP A 45 -5.20 3.76 7.52
CA ASP A 45 -5.93 3.47 8.75
C ASP A 45 -7.26 4.26 8.80
N GLN A 46 -7.31 5.46 8.21
CA GLN A 46 -8.55 6.24 8.13
C GLN A 46 -9.46 5.80 6.96
N MET A 47 -8.91 5.59 5.75
CA MET A 47 -9.72 5.37 4.53
C MET A 47 -9.77 3.93 4.00
N GLY A 48 -8.83 3.06 4.39
CA GLY A 48 -8.92 1.62 4.21
C GLY A 48 -8.22 1.02 3.01
N SER A 49 -7.63 1.86 2.18
CA SER A 49 -6.86 1.50 0.99
C SER A 49 -5.66 2.42 0.84
N ALA A 50 -4.70 1.99 0.03
CA ALA A 50 -3.66 2.88 -0.44
C ALA A 50 -4.27 3.80 -1.52
N TYR A 51 -3.48 4.75 -2.03
CA TYR A 51 -3.94 5.66 -3.08
C TYR A 51 -2.74 6.20 -3.86
N LEU A 52 -2.98 6.64 -5.09
CA LEU A 52 -1.96 7.35 -5.85
C LEU A 52 -1.91 8.83 -5.46
N MET A 53 -0.68 9.32 -5.27
CA MET A 53 -0.40 10.71 -4.96
C MET A 53 0.61 11.33 -5.93
N ALA A 54 0.29 12.48 -6.51
CA ALA A 54 1.18 13.23 -7.40
C ALA A 54 2.13 14.14 -6.59
N HIS A 55 3.30 13.63 -6.22
CA HIS A 55 4.29 14.38 -5.42
C HIS A 55 5.43 14.96 -6.28
N GLY A 56 5.12 15.99 -7.08
CA GLY A 56 6.06 16.62 -8.01
C GLY A 56 6.76 17.87 -7.51
N LEU A 57 6.63 18.21 -6.21
CA LEU A 57 7.20 19.42 -5.59
C LEU A 57 6.86 20.73 -6.34
N GLY A 58 5.63 20.82 -6.85
CA GLY A 58 5.12 21.97 -7.60
C GLY A 58 5.39 21.92 -9.11
N VAL A 59 5.96 20.83 -9.61
CA VAL A 59 6.06 20.52 -11.04
C VAL A 59 5.13 19.34 -11.34
N PRO A 60 4.17 19.44 -12.28
CA PRO A 60 3.32 18.31 -12.64
C PRO A 60 4.11 17.05 -12.95
N VAL A 61 3.67 15.92 -12.40
CA VAL A 61 4.30 14.61 -12.63
C VAL A 61 3.77 13.95 -13.90
N GLU A 62 4.50 12.95 -14.41
CA GLU A 62 4.04 12.13 -15.52
C GLU A 62 2.74 11.38 -15.16
N ASP A 63 1.84 11.24 -16.13
CA ASP A 63 0.53 10.63 -15.95
C ASP A 63 0.64 9.16 -15.48
N ALA A 64 -0.20 8.77 -14.53
CA ALA A 64 -0.41 7.36 -14.21
C ALA A 64 -1.44 6.77 -15.19
N GLY A 65 -1.17 5.60 -15.76
CA GLY A 65 -2.01 4.97 -16.78
C GLY A 65 -2.41 3.53 -16.46
N THR A 66 -3.63 3.16 -16.85
CA THR A 66 -4.14 1.78 -16.81
C THR A 66 -5.19 1.55 -17.90
N TYR A 67 -5.78 0.36 -17.90
CA TYR A 67 -6.91 0.01 -18.76
C TYR A 67 -8.08 -0.53 -17.95
N ALA A 68 -9.28 -0.28 -18.46
CA ALA A 68 -10.51 -0.88 -17.96
C ALA A 68 -11.23 -1.63 -19.08
N GLU A 69 -11.85 -2.76 -18.74
CA GLU A 69 -12.74 -3.48 -19.65
C GLU A 69 -14.17 -2.97 -19.43
N ILE A 70 -14.74 -2.30 -20.44
CA ILE A 70 -16.11 -1.79 -20.39
C ILE A 70 -17.06 -2.91 -20.87
N PRO A 71 -17.98 -3.40 -20.02
CA PRO A 71 -18.79 -4.58 -20.34
C PRO A 71 -19.85 -4.31 -21.43
N GLU A 72 -20.35 -3.08 -21.53
CA GLU A 72 -21.38 -2.68 -22.49
C GLU A 72 -21.24 -1.22 -22.91
N SER A 73 -21.48 -0.91 -24.20
CA SER A 73 -21.52 0.48 -24.67
C SER A 73 -22.68 1.24 -24.03
N GLY A 74 -22.47 2.52 -23.69
CA GLY A 74 -23.53 3.38 -23.20
C GLY A 74 -23.03 4.57 -22.39
N GLU A 75 -23.98 5.28 -21.77
CA GLU A 75 -23.69 6.35 -20.82
C GLU A 75 -23.32 5.76 -19.45
N TYR A 76 -22.20 6.21 -18.90
CA TYR A 76 -21.70 5.88 -17.57
C TYR A 76 -21.56 7.14 -16.73
N ARG A 77 -21.93 7.06 -15.44
CA ARG A 77 -21.51 8.03 -14.43
C ARG A 77 -20.11 7.69 -13.94
N VAL A 78 -19.25 8.70 -13.88
CA VAL A 78 -17.89 8.62 -13.36
C VAL A 78 -17.89 9.11 -11.91
N TRP A 79 -17.34 8.31 -11.02
CA TRP A 79 -17.03 8.69 -9.65
C TRP A 79 -15.53 8.52 -9.41
N VAL A 80 -14.90 9.52 -8.80
CA VAL A 80 -13.49 9.42 -8.37
C VAL A 80 -13.43 9.65 -6.88
N ARG A 81 -12.86 8.71 -6.14
CA ARG A 81 -12.66 8.87 -4.70
C ARG A 81 -11.40 9.69 -4.46
N THR A 82 -11.57 10.83 -3.81
CA THR A 82 -10.52 11.83 -3.62
C THR A 82 -10.86 12.75 -2.44
N ARG A 83 -10.02 13.76 -2.20
CA ARG A 83 -10.28 14.88 -1.29
C ARG A 83 -9.47 16.10 -1.71
N ASP A 84 -9.97 17.28 -1.38
CA ASP A 84 -9.13 18.46 -1.29
C ASP A 84 -8.30 18.35 -0.02
N TRP A 85 -7.02 18.04 -0.20
CA TRP A 85 -6.16 17.79 0.95
C TRP A 85 -5.89 19.04 1.78
N VAL A 86 -6.01 20.26 1.24
CA VAL A 86 -5.81 21.50 2.01
C VAL A 86 -7.07 22.06 2.64
N ALA A 87 -8.25 21.54 2.26
CA ALA A 87 -9.54 21.98 2.80
C ALA A 87 -9.63 21.95 4.35
N PRO A 88 -9.00 21.01 5.09
CA PRO A 88 -8.99 21.04 6.56
C PRO A 88 -8.42 22.35 7.16
N TRP A 89 -7.55 23.05 6.42
CA TRP A 89 -6.96 24.33 6.87
C TRP A 89 -7.65 25.56 6.28
N ASN A 90 -8.77 25.39 5.56
CA ASN A 90 -9.55 26.47 4.94
C ASN A 90 -8.69 27.40 4.06
N VAL A 91 -7.68 26.84 3.39
CA VAL A 91 -6.79 27.57 2.48
C VAL A 91 -7.52 27.80 1.16
N LYS A 92 -7.33 28.98 0.55
CA LYS A 92 -7.93 29.31 -0.74
C LYS A 92 -7.30 28.50 -1.86
N GLY A 93 -8.14 27.78 -2.61
CA GLY A 93 -7.74 26.97 -3.75
C GLY A 93 -7.38 25.55 -3.34
N SER A 94 -7.27 24.67 -4.34
CA SER A 94 -6.99 23.25 -4.13
C SER A 94 -5.72 22.96 -4.90
N PRO A 95 -4.56 22.76 -4.25
CA PRO A 95 -3.32 22.58 -4.98
C PRO A 95 -3.16 21.14 -5.46
N GLY A 96 -3.93 20.16 -4.98
CA GLY A 96 -3.89 18.78 -5.46
C GLY A 96 -4.85 18.48 -6.62
N LYS A 97 -4.98 19.38 -7.60
CA LYS A 97 -5.94 19.17 -8.72
C LYS A 97 -5.39 18.20 -9.75
N PHE A 98 -6.26 17.35 -10.27
CA PHE A 98 -5.93 16.45 -11.37
C PHE A 98 -7.16 16.24 -12.27
N ARG A 99 -6.93 15.63 -13.44
CA ARG A 99 -8.00 15.18 -14.35
C ARG A 99 -7.93 13.69 -14.58
N LEU A 100 -9.09 13.10 -14.86
CA LEU A 100 -9.17 11.78 -15.46
C LEU A 100 -9.17 11.93 -16.99
N ILE A 101 -8.34 11.15 -17.66
CA ILE A 101 -8.31 11.01 -19.12
C ILE A 101 -8.88 9.64 -19.46
N ILE A 102 -9.83 9.60 -20.39
CA ILE A 102 -10.46 8.38 -20.89
C ILE A 102 -10.26 8.33 -22.40
N ASP A 103 -9.62 7.27 -22.92
CA ASP A 103 -9.26 7.12 -24.35
C ASP A 103 -8.56 8.37 -24.93
N GLY A 104 -7.60 8.90 -24.17
CA GLY A 104 -6.82 10.08 -24.54
C GLY A 104 -7.60 11.41 -24.47
N LYS A 105 -8.85 11.41 -24.01
CA LYS A 105 -9.66 12.62 -23.84
C LYS A 105 -9.84 12.94 -22.36
N PRO A 106 -9.38 14.12 -21.88
CA PRO A 106 -9.67 14.56 -20.52
C PRO A 106 -11.17 14.82 -20.36
N ILE A 107 -11.75 14.34 -19.26
CA ILE A 107 -13.12 14.75 -18.89
C ILE A 107 -13.12 16.16 -18.29
N ASP A 108 -14.25 16.86 -18.39
CA ASP A 108 -14.34 18.28 -18.00
C ASP A 108 -14.11 18.53 -16.50
N THR A 109 -14.50 17.56 -15.68
CA THR A 109 -14.40 17.64 -14.22
C THR A 109 -12.93 17.68 -13.78
N ILE A 110 -12.62 18.61 -12.87
CA ILE A 110 -11.34 18.68 -12.18
C ILE A 110 -11.52 18.07 -10.79
N PHE A 111 -10.71 17.07 -10.45
CA PHE A 111 -10.79 16.35 -9.19
C PHE A 111 -9.82 16.87 -8.15
N GLY A 112 -10.00 16.47 -6.89
CA GLY A 112 -9.16 16.88 -5.76
C GLY A 112 -9.46 18.32 -5.30
N THR A 113 -10.69 18.78 -5.55
CA THR A 113 -11.12 20.17 -5.31
C THR A 113 -12.30 20.30 -4.34
N GLU A 114 -12.83 19.18 -3.87
CA GLU A 114 -14.01 19.12 -3.02
C GLU A 114 -13.68 18.35 -1.75
N GLY A 115 -14.40 18.64 -0.66
CA GLY A 115 -14.39 17.87 0.59
C GLY A 115 -13.07 17.91 1.38
N SER A 116 -13.16 18.19 2.69
CA SER A 116 -12.03 17.95 3.58
C SER A 116 -11.82 16.46 3.80
N GLU A 117 -12.89 15.67 3.85
CA GLU A 117 -12.83 14.21 4.03
C GLU A 117 -12.71 13.49 2.69
N TRP A 118 -12.19 12.27 2.74
CA TRP A 118 -12.22 11.36 1.59
C TRP A 118 -13.66 11.07 1.19
N HIS A 119 -13.99 11.32 -0.08
CA HIS A 119 -15.34 11.13 -0.60
C HIS A 119 -15.32 10.83 -2.10
N TRP A 120 -16.44 10.34 -2.63
CA TRP A 120 -16.67 10.20 -4.06
C TRP A 120 -17.05 11.55 -4.69
N GLN A 121 -16.16 12.14 -5.49
CA GLN A 121 -16.41 13.34 -6.29
C GLN A 121 -17.07 12.96 -7.62
N ASP A 122 -18.16 13.66 -7.99
CA ASP A 122 -18.95 13.38 -9.20
C ASP A 122 -18.24 13.89 -10.46
N GLY A 123 -17.78 12.95 -11.29
CA GLY A 123 -17.12 13.18 -12.56
C GLY A 123 -18.06 13.50 -13.71
N LYS A 124 -19.38 13.51 -13.49
CA LYS A 124 -20.43 13.60 -14.51
C LYS A 124 -20.51 12.34 -15.37
N THR A 125 -21.23 12.43 -16.48
CA THR A 125 -21.45 11.30 -17.38
C THR A 125 -20.55 11.35 -18.61
N VAL A 126 -20.19 10.17 -19.09
CA VAL A 126 -19.42 9.95 -20.32
C VAL A 126 -20.07 8.83 -21.13
N ASN A 127 -19.93 8.88 -22.45
CA ASN A 127 -20.30 7.75 -23.30
C ASN A 127 -19.07 6.88 -23.54
N LEU A 128 -19.17 5.60 -23.22
CA LEU A 128 -18.10 4.61 -23.40
C LEU A 128 -18.56 3.53 -24.37
N ASP A 129 -17.64 3.04 -25.18
CA ASP A 129 -17.86 1.86 -26.01
C ASP A 129 -17.45 0.59 -25.25
N LYS A 130 -18.15 -0.51 -25.52
CA LYS A 130 -17.79 -1.83 -25.02
C LYS A 130 -16.37 -2.19 -25.45
N GLY A 131 -15.59 -2.73 -24.52
CA GLY A 131 -14.24 -3.23 -24.74
C GLY A 131 -13.21 -2.50 -23.90
N LYS A 132 -11.95 -2.66 -24.29
CA LYS A 132 -10.81 -2.09 -23.58
C LYS A 132 -10.71 -0.58 -23.79
N VAL A 133 -10.75 0.18 -22.70
CA VAL A 133 -10.62 1.64 -22.65
C VAL A 133 -9.38 2.02 -21.86
N SER A 134 -8.63 3.03 -22.30
CA SER A 134 -7.51 3.57 -21.52
C SER A 134 -7.97 4.59 -20.50
N LEU A 135 -7.40 4.52 -19.30
CA LEU A 135 -7.62 5.47 -18.20
C LEU A 135 -6.28 6.06 -17.79
N ALA A 136 -6.22 7.37 -17.55
CA ALA A 136 -5.03 8.00 -16.98
C ALA A 136 -5.35 9.13 -16.00
N LEU A 137 -4.52 9.28 -14.97
CA LEU A 137 -4.56 10.39 -14.03
C LEU A 137 -3.54 11.44 -14.45
N HIS A 138 -4.03 12.62 -14.79
CA HIS A 138 -3.22 13.75 -15.20
C HIS A 138 -3.09 14.76 -14.07
N ASP A 139 -1.89 14.86 -13.49
CA ASP A 139 -1.57 15.85 -12.49
C ASP A 139 -1.50 17.25 -13.12
N MET A 140 -2.16 18.23 -12.48
CA MET A 140 -2.20 19.59 -13.00
C MET A 140 -1.24 20.55 -12.28
N THR A 141 -0.62 20.12 -11.18
CA THR A 141 0.04 21.07 -10.26
C THR A 141 1.36 20.58 -9.68
N GLY A 142 1.61 19.27 -9.59
CA GLY A 142 2.77 18.74 -8.88
C GLY A 142 2.64 18.78 -7.36
N PHE A 143 1.45 19.04 -6.82
CA PHE A 143 1.28 19.38 -5.41
C PHE A 143 0.25 18.51 -4.68
N ASN A 144 0.53 17.20 -4.68
CA ASN A 144 -0.18 16.15 -3.96
C ASN A 144 -1.64 15.99 -4.39
N GLY A 145 -1.90 15.90 -5.70
CA GLY A 145 -3.17 15.33 -6.17
C GLY A 145 -3.34 13.92 -5.66
N ARG A 146 -4.55 13.52 -5.25
CA ARG A 146 -4.82 12.23 -4.60
C ARG A 146 -5.98 11.52 -5.28
N CYS A 147 -5.74 10.32 -5.78
CA CYS A 147 -6.76 9.46 -6.35
C CYS A 147 -6.71 8.11 -5.65
N ASP A 148 -7.82 7.72 -5.05
CA ASP A 148 -7.96 6.43 -4.38
C ASP A 148 -8.59 5.39 -5.29
N ALA A 149 -9.74 5.70 -5.88
CA ALA A 149 -10.43 4.77 -6.77
C ALA A 149 -11.23 5.49 -7.85
N ILE A 150 -11.47 4.80 -8.96
CA ILE A 150 -12.37 5.21 -10.03
C ILE A 150 -13.52 4.20 -10.10
N PHE A 151 -14.74 4.70 -10.18
CA PHE A 151 -15.92 3.86 -10.33
C PHE A 151 -16.80 4.36 -11.47
N LEU A 152 -17.12 3.47 -12.40
CA LEU A 152 -17.95 3.73 -13.57
C LEU A 152 -19.22 2.88 -13.47
N THR A 153 -20.38 3.51 -13.55
CA THR A 153 -21.67 2.80 -13.44
C THR A 153 -22.70 3.31 -14.44
N ARG A 154 -23.54 2.40 -14.95
CA ARG A 154 -24.71 2.76 -15.77
C ARG A 154 -25.95 3.06 -14.93
N ASP A 155 -25.95 2.73 -13.65
CA ASP A 155 -26.94 3.26 -12.72
C ASP A 155 -26.55 4.70 -12.37
N LEU A 156 -27.08 5.64 -13.16
CA LEU A 156 -26.76 7.05 -12.99
C LEU A 156 -27.18 7.58 -11.61
N ASN A 157 -28.14 6.97 -10.93
CA ASN A 157 -28.57 7.42 -9.61
C ASN A 157 -27.75 6.80 -8.47
N PHE A 158 -26.90 5.82 -8.77
CA PHE A 158 -26.06 5.17 -7.77
C PHE A 158 -24.94 6.09 -7.31
N ARG A 159 -24.79 6.19 -5.99
CA ARG A 159 -23.66 6.81 -5.32
C ARG A 159 -22.92 5.76 -4.50
N PRO A 160 -21.61 5.55 -4.72
CA PRO A 160 -20.83 4.63 -3.89
C PRO A 160 -20.78 5.08 -2.42
N PRO A 161 -20.65 4.14 -1.48
CA PRO A 161 -20.65 4.47 -0.05
C PRO A 161 -19.36 5.17 0.40
N ASP A 162 -19.49 6.12 1.32
CA ASP A 162 -18.38 6.77 2.02
C ASP A 162 -18.14 6.18 3.44
N ASP A 163 -19.16 5.55 4.04
CA ASP A 163 -19.05 4.86 5.33
C ASP A 163 -18.03 3.73 5.26
N ARG A 164 -17.17 3.61 6.29
CA ARG A 164 -16.02 2.70 6.26
C ARG A 164 -16.42 1.22 6.08
N VAL A 165 -17.41 0.75 6.83
CA VAL A 165 -17.81 -0.66 6.78
C VAL A 165 -18.50 -0.96 5.45
N ALA A 166 -19.36 -0.06 4.99
CA ALA A 166 -20.01 -0.18 3.69
C ALA A 166 -19.02 -0.10 2.52
N LEU A 167 -18.01 0.77 2.60
CA LEU A 167 -16.95 0.92 1.60
C LEU A 167 -16.06 -0.33 1.53
N ASP A 168 -15.67 -0.90 2.68
CA ASP A 168 -14.88 -2.13 2.71
C ASP A 168 -15.65 -3.29 2.05
N GLN A 169 -16.96 -3.44 2.33
CA GLN A 169 -17.80 -4.45 1.65
C GLN A 169 -17.97 -4.15 0.16
N PHE A 170 -18.12 -2.88 -0.21
CA PHE A 170 -18.23 -2.45 -1.59
C PHE A 170 -16.96 -2.79 -2.39
N ARG A 171 -15.77 -2.51 -1.83
CA ARG A 171 -14.49 -2.90 -2.44
C ARG A 171 -14.38 -4.39 -2.63
N ARG A 172 -14.62 -5.18 -1.57
CA ARG A 172 -14.54 -6.65 -1.66
C ARG A 172 -15.43 -7.21 -2.75
N THR A 173 -16.66 -6.72 -2.83
CA THR A 173 -17.64 -7.14 -3.83
C THR A 173 -17.16 -6.83 -5.26
N ASN A 174 -16.72 -5.60 -5.52
CA ASN A 174 -16.30 -5.18 -6.86
C ASN A 174 -14.94 -5.76 -7.29
N LEU A 175 -14.09 -6.13 -6.34
CA LEU A 175 -12.79 -6.76 -6.61
C LEU A 175 -12.86 -8.29 -6.59
N GLY A 176 -14.02 -8.89 -6.34
CA GLY A 176 -14.17 -10.35 -6.21
C GLY A 176 -13.35 -10.94 -5.06
N GLN A 177 -13.07 -10.15 -4.02
CA GLN A 177 -12.32 -10.58 -2.86
C GLN A 177 -13.21 -11.36 -1.88
N PRO A 178 -12.64 -12.29 -1.09
CA PRO A 178 -13.39 -13.01 -0.08
C PRO A 178 -13.89 -12.10 1.04
N ASP A 179 -15.03 -12.43 1.65
CA ASP A 179 -15.59 -11.71 2.80
C ASP A 179 -14.71 -11.76 4.06
N HIS A 180 -13.74 -12.69 4.09
CA HIS A 180 -12.84 -12.90 5.21
C HIS A 180 -11.39 -12.98 4.73
N PRO A 181 -10.43 -12.41 5.50
CA PRO A 181 -9.01 -12.51 5.19
C PRO A 181 -8.54 -13.95 5.06
N GLN A 182 -7.68 -14.22 4.08
CA GLN A 182 -7.11 -15.54 3.90
C GLN A 182 -6.02 -15.82 4.94
N VAL A 183 -5.95 -17.03 5.46
CA VAL A 183 -4.90 -17.40 6.43
C VAL A 183 -3.56 -17.52 5.71
N ALA A 184 -2.62 -16.63 6.01
CA ALA A 184 -1.26 -16.64 5.45
C ALA A 184 -0.39 -17.77 6.02
N GLY A 185 -0.77 -18.29 7.19
CA GLY A 185 -0.12 -19.41 7.86
C GLY A 185 -0.18 -19.31 9.38
N GLU A 186 0.39 -20.32 10.03
CA GLU A 186 0.67 -20.36 11.46
C GLU A 186 2.19 -20.28 11.67
N PHE A 187 2.61 -19.41 12.59
CA PHE A 187 4.00 -19.03 12.83
C PHE A 187 4.31 -19.08 14.34
N ASP A 188 5.56 -19.36 14.68
CA ASP A 188 6.02 -19.25 16.06
C ASP A 188 6.18 -17.76 16.44
N LEU A 189 6.63 -16.94 15.48
CA LEU A 189 6.78 -15.50 15.64
C LEU A 189 6.26 -14.74 14.42
N VAL A 190 5.38 -13.76 14.64
CA VAL A 190 5.01 -12.77 13.63
C VAL A 190 5.71 -11.45 13.95
N VAL A 191 6.60 -11.01 13.06
CA VAL A 191 7.30 -9.74 13.15
C VAL A 191 6.64 -8.76 12.19
N VAL A 192 6.11 -7.65 12.72
CA VAL A 192 5.46 -6.61 11.92
C VAL A 192 6.37 -5.39 11.83
N GLY A 193 6.85 -5.08 10.64
CA GLY A 193 7.81 -4.02 10.35
C GLY A 193 9.15 -4.55 9.86
N GLY A 194 9.48 -4.28 8.60
CA GLY A 194 10.71 -4.68 7.92
C GLY A 194 11.87 -3.70 8.08
N GLY A 195 11.91 -2.91 9.15
CA GLY A 195 13.05 -2.06 9.51
C GLY A 195 14.24 -2.87 10.01
N MET A 196 15.35 -2.20 10.35
CA MET A 196 16.54 -2.90 10.90
C MET A 196 16.21 -3.72 12.16
N ALA A 197 15.35 -3.20 13.04
CA ALA A 197 14.90 -3.93 14.23
C ALA A 197 14.13 -5.22 13.87
N GLY A 198 13.18 -5.14 12.94
CA GLY A 198 12.37 -6.30 12.54
C GLY A 198 13.15 -7.32 11.72
N ILE A 199 14.02 -6.87 10.81
CA ILE A 199 14.93 -7.77 10.07
C ILE A 199 15.83 -8.54 11.05
N CYS A 200 16.45 -7.84 12.00
CA CYS A 200 17.32 -8.48 12.98
C CYS A 200 16.54 -9.45 13.88
N SER A 201 15.32 -9.07 14.29
CA SER A 201 14.44 -9.93 15.10
C SER A 201 14.04 -11.20 14.34
N ALA A 202 13.63 -11.06 13.09
CA ALA A 202 13.20 -12.17 12.25
C ALA A 202 14.35 -13.14 11.95
N ILE A 203 15.53 -12.64 11.54
CA ILE A 203 16.70 -13.48 11.29
C ILE A 203 17.17 -14.18 12.57
N SER A 204 17.20 -13.47 13.70
CA SER A 204 17.60 -14.07 14.97
C SER A 204 16.66 -15.21 15.37
N ALA A 205 15.35 -14.99 15.30
CA ALA A 205 14.35 -16.01 15.62
C ALA A 205 14.43 -17.21 14.66
N ALA A 206 14.56 -16.96 13.36
CA ALA A 206 14.69 -18.01 12.35
C ALA A 206 15.93 -18.90 12.57
N ARG A 207 17.08 -18.29 12.88
CA ARG A 207 18.33 -19.00 13.20
C ARG A 207 18.26 -19.78 14.51
N LEU A 208 17.35 -19.40 15.42
CA LEU A 208 17.03 -20.16 16.64
C LEU A 208 15.99 -21.27 16.39
N GLY A 209 15.50 -21.42 15.16
CA GLY A 209 14.60 -22.51 14.76
C GLY A 209 13.12 -22.13 14.69
N CYS A 210 12.75 -20.88 14.98
CA CYS A 210 11.36 -20.42 14.89
C CYS A 210 10.93 -20.30 13.43
N LYS A 211 9.70 -20.69 13.11
CA LYS A 211 9.00 -20.31 11.88
C LYS A 211 8.49 -18.88 12.02
N VAL A 212 8.95 -17.99 11.13
CA VAL A 212 8.73 -16.54 11.24
C VAL A 212 7.92 -16.03 10.06
N ALA A 213 6.91 -15.20 10.33
CA ALA A 213 6.37 -14.27 9.34
C ALA A 213 7.02 -12.91 9.53
N LEU A 214 7.67 -12.37 8.49
CA LEU A 214 8.13 -10.97 8.47
C LEU A 214 7.19 -10.18 7.56
N VAL A 215 6.35 -9.32 8.16
CA VAL A 215 5.32 -8.55 7.45
C VAL A 215 5.79 -7.10 7.33
N GLN A 216 5.93 -6.60 6.11
CA GLN A 216 6.42 -5.27 5.81
C GLN A 216 5.44 -4.56 4.87
N ASN A 217 5.04 -3.34 5.23
CA ASN A 217 4.03 -2.57 4.52
C ASN A 217 4.56 -1.85 3.26
N ARG A 218 5.76 -2.21 2.81
CA ARG A 218 6.47 -1.57 1.70
C ARG A 218 7.15 -2.59 0.81
N PRO A 219 7.55 -2.23 -0.42
CA PRO A 219 8.21 -3.14 -1.34
C PRO A 219 9.68 -3.42 -0.98
N VAL A 220 10.27 -2.64 -0.08
CA VAL A 220 11.67 -2.82 0.35
C VAL A 220 11.81 -2.96 1.87
N LEU A 221 12.92 -3.60 2.25
CA LEU A 221 13.36 -3.78 3.62
C LEU A 221 14.36 -2.68 4.03
N GLY A 222 14.43 -2.41 5.33
CA GLY A 222 15.35 -1.45 5.96
C GLY A 222 14.64 -0.29 6.65
N GLY A 223 13.33 -0.13 6.43
CA GLY A 223 12.55 0.98 6.99
C GLY A 223 13.12 2.32 6.53
N ASN A 224 13.43 3.21 7.46
CA ASN A 224 14.05 4.48 7.12
C ASN A 224 15.42 4.33 6.43
N ASN A 225 16.12 3.21 6.68
CA ASN A 225 17.36 2.86 6.01
C ASN A 225 17.10 2.06 4.72
N SER A 226 16.27 2.61 3.85
CA SER A 226 15.97 2.06 2.52
C SER A 226 16.06 3.14 1.46
N THR A 227 16.00 2.73 0.19
CA THR A 227 15.94 3.65 -0.95
C THR A 227 14.70 4.55 -0.96
N GLU A 228 13.62 4.17 -0.28
CA GLU A 228 12.40 4.97 -0.17
C GLU A 228 12.58 6.21 0.71
N VAL A 229 13.14 6.04 1.92
CA VAL A 229 13.22 7.13 2.92
C VAL A 229 14.61 7.77 3.00
N ARG A 230 15.65 7.01 2.64
CA ARG A 230 17.01 7.51 2.43
C ARG A 230 17.72 8.07 3.67
N VAL A 231 17.47 7.46 4.83
CA VAL A 231 18.24 7.72 6.06
C VAL A 231 19.42 6.75 6.15
N GLY A 232 20.63 7.28 6.31
CA GLY A 232 21.82 6.45 6.46
C GLY A 232 21.80 5.66 7.76
N LEU A 233 22.23 4.40 7.72
CA LEU A 233 22.29 3.55 8.91
C LEU A 233 23.21 4.20 9.94
N SER A 234 22.69 4.35 11.15
CA SER A 234 23.32 5.13 12.21
C SER A 234 23.43 4.37 13.52
N GLY A 235 24.41 4.79 14.31
CA GLY A 235 24.68 4.25 15.63
C GLY A 235 25.96 3.42 15.68
N LEU A 236 26.54 3.36 16.86
CA LEU A 236 27.65 2.46 17.16
C LEU A 236 27.10 1.08 17.46
N ILE A 237 27.78 0.07 16.94
CA ILE A 237 27.45 -1.33 17.20
C ILE A 237 28.49 -1.93 18.15
N PHE A 238 28.26 -3.16 18.61
CA PHE A 238 29.12 -3.83 19.59
C PHE A 238 29.25 -3.13 20.95
N GLN A 239 28.22 -2.41 21.37
CA GLN A 239 28.20 -1.70 22.65
C GLN A 239 27.81 -2.62 23.82
N GLU A 240 28.39 -2.36 24.99
CA GLU A 240 27.97 -2.97 26.25
C GLU A 240 26.53 -2.56 26.61
N PRO A 241 25.75 -3.42 27.30
CA PRO A 241 26.15 -4.72 27.87
C PRO A 241 26.03 -5.91 26.89
N TYR A 242 25.61 -5.68 25.65
CA TYR A 242 25.29 -6.76 24.70
C TYR A 242 26.02 -6.59 23.35
N PRO A 243 27.36 -6.68 23.33
CA PRO A 243 28.13 -6.42 22.12
C PRO A 243 27.75 -7.35 20.97
N ASN A 244 27.33 -8.58 21.25
CA ASN A 244 26.95 -9.55 20.21
C ASN A 244 25.73 -9.12 19.37
N LEU A 245 24.86 -8.22 19.85
CA LEU A 245 23.74 -7.70 19.05
C LEU A 245 24.23 -6.96 17.80
N GLY A 246 25.41 -6.32 17.90
CA GLY A 246 26.01 -5.62 16.78
C GLY A 246 26.39 -6.51 15.59
N LYS A 247 26.62 -7.81 15.82
CA LYS A 247 27.08 -8.74 14.76
C LYS A 247 26.06 -8.83 13.63
N LEU A 248 24.79 -9.00 13.98
CA LEU A 248 23.74 -9.12 12.97
C LEU A 248 23.46 -7.78 12.26
N VAL A 249 23.54 -6.67 12.99
CA VAL A 249 23.41 -5.33 12.39
C VAL A 249 24.55 -5.08 11.40
N ASP A 250 25.78 -5.48 11.71
CA ASP A 250 26.93 -5.40 10.80
C ASP A 250 26.78 -6.32 9.57
N GLU A 251 26.26 -7.53 9.80
CA GLU A 251 26.00 -8.52 8.75
C GLU A 251 24.96 -8.01 7.75
N VAL A 252 23.87 -7.41 8.23
CA VAL A 252 22.74 -6.94 7.40
C VAL A 252 22.97 -5.52 6.85
N GLY A 253 23.55 -4.63 7.65
CA GLY A 253 23.65 -3.20 7.37
C GLY A 253 24.55 -2.84 6.19
N SER A 254 24.31 -1.67 5.61
CA SER A 254 25.18 -1.12 4.57
C SER A 254 26.41 -0.43 5.17
N VAL A 255 27.50 -0.40 4.39
CA VAL A 255 28.68 0.41 4.74
C VAL A 255 28.40 1.87 4.39
N GLY A 256 28.66 2.77 5.33
CA GLY A 256 28.46 4.20 5.19
C GLY A 256 29.17 5.01 6.29
N HIS A 257 28.58 6.15 6.67
CA HIS A 257 29.18 7.13 7.58
C HIS A 257 29.69 6.53 8.90
N TRP A 258 28.83 5.83 9.65
CA TRP A 258 29.19 5.34 10.99
C TRP A 258 30.19 4.19 10.96
N THR A 259 30.04 3.26 10.01
CA THR A 259 31.02 2.18 9.82
C THR A 259 32.39 2.73 9.41
N LEU A 260 32.42 3.79 8.57
CA LEU A 260 33.66 4.48 8.21
C LEU A 260 34.28 5.17 9.44
N TRP A 261 33.48 5.88 10.22
CA TRP A 261 33.91 6.55 11.45
C TRP A 261 34.55 5.57 12.46
N GLU A 262 34.01 4.34 12.57
CA GLU A 262 34.60 3.27 13.38
C GLU A 262 35.90 2.76 12.76
N ALA A 263 35.90 2.53 11.44
CA ALA A 263 37.05 1.99 10.72
C ALA A 263 38.28 2.90 10.78
N GLU A 264 38.09 4.22 10.75
CA GLU A 264 39.17 5.21 10.88
C GLU A 264 39.81 5.23 12.27
N ARG A 265 39.12 4.74 13.32
CA ARG A 265 39.63 4.69 14.70
C ARG A 265 40.44 3.44 15.00
N ASP A 266 40.14 2.35 14.32
CA ASP A 266 40.90 1.10 14.40
C ASP A 266 41.18 0.55 12.99
N PRO A 267 42.01 1.24 12.18
CA PRO A 267 42.29 0.83 10.80
C PRO A 267 43.04 -0.51 10.70
N GLY A 268 43.56 -1.02 11.82
CA GLY A 268 44.28 -2.27 11.91
C GLY A 268 43.37 -3.52 11.98
N SER A 269 42.07 -3.37 12.24
CA SER A 269 41.15 -4.50 12.28
C SER A 269 40.80 -5.01 10.88
N GLU A 270 40.51 -6.31 10.75
CA GLU A 270 40.05 -6.91 9.49
C GLU A 270 38.78 -6.23 8.98
N ARG A 271 37.82 -5.97 9.88
CA ARG A 271 36.57 -5.27 9.57
C ARG A 271 36.84 -3.87 9.01
N SER A 272 37.70 -3.11 9.67
CA SER A 272 38.03 -1.74 9.26
C SER A 272 38.70 -1.71 7.90
N ARG A 273 39.66 -2.61 7.61
CA ARG A 273 40.29 -2.71 6.28
C ARG A 273 39.25 -2.95 5.19
N ARG A 274 38.32 -3.90 5.40
CA ARG A 274 37.23 -4.17 4.46
C ARG A 274 36.33 -2.94 4.25
N ILE A 275 35.98 -2.23 5.32
CA ILE A 275 35.16 -1.02 5.24
C ILE A 275 35.88 0.07 4.44
N LEU A 276 37.16 0.34 4.74
CA LEU A 276 37.96 1.34 4.05
C LEU A 276 38.09 1.03 2.56
N GLU A 277 38.33 -0.24 2.18
CA GLU A 277 38.36 -0.67 0.79
C GLU A 277 37.00 -0.47 0.07
N ILE A 278 35.88 -0.74 0.75
CA ILE A 278 34.55 -0.50 0.19
C ILE A 278 34.32 0.99 -0.04
N ILE A 279 34.70 1.83 0.92
CA ILE A 279 34.56 3.29 0.84
C ILE A 279 35.47 3.88 -0.25
N GLU A 280 36.69 3.35 -0.43
CA GLU A 280 37.60 3.78 -1.49
C GLU A 280 37.03 3.49 -2.87
N LYS A 281 36.45 2.29 -3.07
CA LYS A 281 35.80 1.90 -4.33
C LYS A 281 34.46 2.59 -4.58
N ASN A 282 33.78 3.03 -3.52
CA ASN A 282 32.43 3.60 -3.56
C ASN A 282 32.38 4.90 -2.73
N PRO A 283 33.04 5.98 -3.18
CA PRO A 283 33.16 7.22 -2.40
C PRO A 283 31.81 7.89 -2.13
N GLU A 284 30.77 7.61 -2.92
CA GLU A 284 29.41 8.11 -2.73
C GLU A 284 28.75 7.61 -1.43
N LYS A 285 29.24 6.51 -0.85
CA LYS A 285 28.82 5.97 0.46
C LYS A 285 29.12 6.90 1.63
N LYS A 286 29.94 7.93 1.41
CA LYS A 286 30.19 9.00 2.39
C LYS A 286 28.99 9.95 2.54
N ILE A 287 28.10 10.01 1.54
CA ILE A 287 26.87 10.78 1.62
C ILE A 287 25.89 10.03 2.53
N HIS A 288 25.68 10.55 3.73
CA HIS A 288 24.95 9.83 4.77
C HIS A 288 23.44 9.75 4.51
N ASN A 289 22.73 10.89 4.64
CA ASN A 289 21.30 11.00 4.36
C ASN A 289 21.09 11.53 2.94
N ALA A 290 19.98 11.12 2.32
CA ALA A 290 19.65 11.47 0.94
C ALA A 290 20.77 11.12 -0.08
N GLY A 291 21.65 10.19 0.28
CA GLY A 291 22.63 9.61 -0.64
C GLY A 291 21.99 8.75 -1.72
N PRO A 292 22.78 8.33 -2.73
CA PRO A 292 22.30 7.48 -3.82
C PRO A 292 21.83 6.12 -3.33
N ALA A 293 21.05 5.43 -4.17
CA ALA A 293 20.44 4.14 -3.83
C ALA A 293 21.46 3.07 -3.37
N SER A 294 22.69 3.11 -3.89
CA SER A 294 23.79 2.22 -3.51
C SER A 294 24.13 2.28 -2.02
N ASN A 295 23.75 3.33 -1.29
CA ASN A 295 24.08 3.51 0.12
C ASN A 295 23.19 2.73 1.08
N TYR A 296 22.00 2.30 0.66
CA TYR A 296 21.04 1.66 1.58
C TYR A 296 21.15 0.15 1.59
N GLY A 297 21.61 -0.48 0.51
CA GLY A 297 21.85 -1.93 0.47
C GLY A 297 20.57 -2.77 0.54
N ASP A 298 19.50 -2.32 -0.10
CA ASP A 298 18.18 -2.98 -0.06
C ASP A 298 18.26 -4.44 -0.54
N ASP A 299 18.97 -4.70 -1.64
CA ASP A 299 19.20 -6.05 -2.15
C ASP A 299 19.91 -6.96 -1.15
N LYS A 300 20.88 -6.41 -0.41
CA LYS A 300 21.60 -7.16 0.63
C LYS A 300 20.64 -7.58 1.75
N LYS A 301 19.78 -6.67 2.20
CA LYS A 301 18.78 -6.97 3.25
C LYS A 301 17.77 -8.02 2.76
N LEU A 302 17.28 -7.87 1.53
CA LEU A 302 16.37 -8.83 0.90
C LEU A 302 17.00 -10.21 0.77
N GLN A 303 18.24 -10.28 0.25
CA GLN A 303 18.95 -11.54 0.09
C GLN A 303 19.19 -12.23 1.44
N MET A 304 19.59 -11.48 2.46
CA MET A 304 19.79 -11.98 3.82
C MET A 304 18.52 -12.63 4.38
N VAL A 305 17.37 -11.95 4.28
CA VAL A 305 16.09 -12.49 4.74
C VAL A 305 15.65 -13.70 3.91
N SER A 306 15.73 -13.60 2.58
CA SER A 306 15.29 -14.68 1.67
C SER A 306 16.14 -15.96 1.78
N ASN A 307 17.38 -15.86 2.27
CA ASN A 307 18.25 -17.01 2.51
C ASN A 307 17.89 -17.78 3.79
N GLU A 308 17.13 -17.18 4.70
CA GLU A 308 16.69 -17.84 5.93
C GLU A 308 15.47 -18.74 5.65
N LYS A 309 15.68 -20.07 5.70
CA LYS A 309 14.65 -21.07 5.35
C LYS A 309 13.37 -21.00 6.20
N ASN A 310 13.47 -20.46 7.41
CA ASN A 310 12.36 -20.38 8.36
C ASN A 310 11.61 -19.04 8.30
N ILE A 311 11.98 -18.10 7.42
CA ILE A 311 11.26 -16.83 7.24
C ILE A 311 10.34 -16.92 6.03
N SER A 312 9.07 -16.57 6.24
CA SER A 312 8.13 -16.20 5.17
C SER A 312 8.03 -14.67 5.15
N LEU A 313 8.50 -14.06 4.06
CA LEU A 313 8.50 -12.60 3.87
C LEU A 313 7.24 -12.14 3.14
N PHE A 314 6.52 -11.18 3.71
CA PHE A 314 5.32 -10.57 3.15
C PHE A 314 5.58 -9.07 2.96
N LEU A 315 5.99 -8.68 1.76
CA LEU A 315 6.14 -7.28 1.38
C LEU A 315 4.78 -6.66 1.02
N ASN A 316 4.74 -5.33 0.91
CA ASN A 316 3.54 -4.58 0.53
C ASN A 316 2.30 -4.88 1.39
N THR A 317 2.47 -5.32 2.64
CA THR A 317 1.37 -5.76 3.51
C THR A 317 1.27 -4.88 4.74
N HIS A 318 0.25 -4.02 4.80
CA HIS A 318 -0.02 -3.11 5.92
C HIS A 318 -0.90 -3.78 6.97
N VAL A 319 -0.39 -3.97 8.18
CA VAL A 319 -1.16 -4.51 9.31
C VAL A 319 -2.06 -3.42 9.88
N TYR A 320 -3.37 -3.66 9.88
CA TYR A 320 -4.38 -2.68 10.29
C TYR A 320 -5.32 -3.19 11.40
N ASP A 321 -5.24 -4.48 11.77
CA ASP A 321 -6.08 -5.05 12.82
C ASP A 321 -5.36 -6.14 13.63
N VAL A 322 -5.78 -6.31 14.89
CA VAL A 322 -5.25 -7.26 15.86
C VAL A 322 -6.40 -8.00 16.55
N THR A 323 -6.40 -9.33 16.45
CA THR A 323 -7.35 -10.17 17.19
C THR A 323 -6.73 -10.63 18.50
N ARG A 324 -7.47 -10.43 19.60
CA ARG A 324 -7.10 -10.88 20.95
C ARG A 324 -8.09 -11.92 21.48
N VAL A 325 -7.58 -12.85 22.28
CA VAL A 325 -8.39 -13.72 23.15
C VAL A 325 -7.94 -13.48 24.59
N GLY A 326 -8.82 -12.87 25.39
CA GLY A 326 -8.41 -12.32 26.69
C GLY A 326 -7.28 -11.30 26.52
N ASN A 327 -6.16 -11.52 27.21
CA ASN A 327 -4.98 -10.64 27.15
C ASN A 327 -3.90 -11.12 26.17
N LYS A 328 -4.18 -12.15 25.34
CA LYS A 328 -3.21 -12.69 24.37
C LYS A 328 -3.60 -12.27 22.95
N ILE A 329 -2.66 -11.72 22.20
CA ILE A 329 -2.78 -11.56 20.75
C ILE A 329 -2.71 -12.94 20.11
N VAL A 330 -3.66 -13.27 19.23
CA VAL A 330 -3.72 -14.56 18.53
C VAL A 330 -3.50 -14.45 17.03
N SER A 331 -3.75 -13.26 16.46
CA SER A 331 -3.46 -12.97 15.07
C SER A 331 -3.40 -11.48 14.80
N VAL A 332 -2.73 -11.12 13.71
CA VAL A 332 -2.81 -9.80 13.08
C VAL A 332 -3.36 -9.92 11.67
N THR A 333 -4.09 -8.92 11.21
CA THR A 333 -4.63 -8.87 9.84
C THR A 333 -3.90 -7.78 9.06
N GLY A 334 -3.34 -8.16 7.91
CA GLY A 334 -2.68 -7.28 6.97
C GLY A 334 -3.48 -7.12 5.69
N LYS A 335 -3.32 -5.98 5.03
CA LYS A 335 -3.89 -5.67 3.71
C LYS A 335 -2.78 -5.32 2.73
N SER A 336 -2.83 -5.91 1.54
CA SER A 336 -1.94 -5.58 0.44
C SER A 336 -2.15 -4.13 0.00
N ILE A 337 -1.08 -3.34 -0.06
CA ILE A 337 -1.11 -1.95 -0.53
C ILE A 337 -1.17 -1.84 -2.06
N ILE A 338 -1.21 -2.98 -2.76
CA ILE A 338 -1.23 -3.07 -4.23
C ILE A 338 -2.53 -3.67 -4.73
N THR A 339 -3.02 -4.71 -4.05
CA THR A 339 -4.19 -5.50 -4.50
C THR A 339 -5.40 -5.34 -3.58
N GLY A 340 -5.23 -4.75 -2.40
CA GLY A 340 -6.27 -4.68 -1.36
C GLY A 340 -6.58 -6.02 -0.70
N GLU A 341 -5.96 -7.12 -1.11
CA GLU A 341 -6.18 -8.45 -0.53
C GLU A 341 -5.77 -8.50 0.94
N GLU A 342 -6.58 -9.18 1.75
CA GLU A 342 -6.38 -9.28 3.18
C GLU A 342 -5.84 -10.64 3.59
N LEU A 343 -4.82 -10.63 4.44
CA LEU A 343 -4.14 -11.80 4.99
C LEU A 343 -4.20 -11.81 6.51
N LEU A 344 -4.53 -12.97 7.08
CA LEU A 344 -4.51 -13.23 8.52
C LEU A 344 -3.24 -14.00 8.90
N PHE A 345 -2.45 -13.44 9.80
CA PHE A 345 -1.21 -14.03 10.32
C PHE A 345 -1.43 -14.52 11.75
N LYS A 346 -1.45 -15.84 11.95
CA LYS A 346 -1.56 -16.45 13.28
C LYS A 346 -0.16 -16.69 13.86
N GLY A 347 0.00 -16.39 15.13
CA GLY A 347 1.30 -16.43 15.81
C GLY A 347 1.20 -16.86 17.26
N ASP A 348 2.23 -17.54 17.76
CA ASP A 348 2.39 -17.75 19.21
C ASP A 348 2.91 -16.51 19.92
N LEU A 349 3.83 -15.79 19.25
CA LEU A 349 4.42 -14.53 19.68
C LEU A 349 4.34 -13.49 18.57
N PHE A 350 4.34 -12.22 18.97
CA PHE A 350 4.28 -11.06 18.08
C PHE A 350 5.34 -10.05 18.47
N ALA A 351 6.06 -9.51 17.48
CA ALA A 351 7.00 -8.42 17.66
C ALA A 351 6.54 -7.21 16.86
N ASP A 352 6.21 -6.13 17.58
CA ASP A 352 5.96 -4.83 16.96
C ASP A 352 7.30 -4.16 16.65
N CYS A 353 7.62 -4.07 15.37
CA CYS A 353 8.82 -3.46 14.82
C CYS A 353 8.46 -2.36 13.80
N THR A 354 7.25 -1.79 13.89
CA THR A 354 6.78 -0.77 12.92
C THR A 354 7.45 0.58 13.14
N GLY A 355 8.03 0.79 14.32
CA GLY A 355 8.75 2.02 14.71
C GLY A 355 7.84 3.05 15.39
N ASP A 356 6.58 3.11 14.98
CA ASP A 356 5.51 3.93 15.56
C ASP A 356 4.65 3.17 16.59
N GLY A 357 4.81 1.86 16.70
CA GLY A 357 4.08 1.04 17.69
C GLY A 357 2.66 0.69 17.27
N ASN A 358 2.43 0.50 15.97
CA ASN A 358 1.11 0.30 15.38
C ASN A 358 0.40 -0.96 15.94
N VAL A 359 1.11 -2.09 16.04
CA VAL A 359 0.51 -3.32 16.59
C VAL A 359 0.19 -3.15 18.07
N GLY A 360 1.07 -2.48 18.82
CA GLY A 360 0.84 -2.13 20.22
C GLY A 360 -0.41 -1.26 20.40
N PHE A 361 -0.58 -0.24 19.55
CA PHE A 361 -1.76 0.62 19.54
C PHE A 361 -3.05 -0.15 19.21
N LEU A 362 -3.04 -0.95 18.15
CA LEU A 362 -4.19 -1.78 17.74
C LEU A 362 -4.54 -2.84 18.80
N ALA A 363 -3.53 -3.35 19.48
CA ALA A 363 -3.68 -4.31 20.55
C ALA A 363 -4.25 -3.70 21.84
N GLY A 364 -4.48 -2.39 21.94
CA GLY A 364 -5.20 -1.71 23.03
C GLY A 364 -4.55 -1.82 24.40
#